data_AF-T0RA05-F1
#
_entry.id   AF-T0RA05-F1
#
_cell.length_a   1.000
_cell.length_b   1.000
_cell.length_c   1.000
_cell.angle_alpha   90.00
_cell.angle_beta   90.00
_cell.angle_gamma   90.00
#
_symmetry.space_group_name_H-M   'P 1'
#
loop_
_entity.id
_entity.type
_entity.pdbx_description
1 polymer ?
#
loop_
_entity_poly.entity_id
_entity_poly.type
_entity_poly.pdbx_seq_one_letter_code
_entity_poly.pdbx_strand_id
1 'polypeptide(L)'
;MKKLIMLLALLPFLTFGYSDPDAKTLMEEYQRFRTLVSTMKPDHLVGGWYKAKEYDGMTLMWNLGDEITDREVIRFFRKKYDGSIFAVTYHRSDYIVDGRIVLRRFVGPEPTGWVNHTIDYETGEELGSQGWWPTLDKSDEAFLNEWKIFH
;
A
#
# COMPACT_ATOMS: atom_id res chain seq x y z
N MET A 1 12.85 -2.38 -62.26
CA MET A 1 12.22 -1.12 -61.84
C MET A 1 11.57 -1.29 -60.47
N LYS A 2 12.09 -0.53 -59.49
CA LYS A 2 11.45 0.06 -58.30
C LYS A 2 10.16 -0.56 -57.75
N LYS A 3 10.21 -1.07 -56.50
CA LYS A 3 9.51 -0.59 -55.28
C LYS A 3 10.27 -1.14 -54.06
N LEU A 4 11.23 -0.42 -53.48
CA LEU A 4 11.13 0.48 -52.32
C LEU A 4 10.37 -0.07 -51.09
N ILE A 5 11.14 -0.74 -50.22
CA ILE A 5 11.25 -0.64 -48.76
C ILE A 5 10.08 0.02 -48.00
N MET A 6 9.50 -0.71 -47.04
CA MET A 6 9.29 -0.16 -45.69
C MET A 6 9.48 -1.24 -44.62
N LEU A 7 10.58 -1.07 -43.89
CA LEU A 7 10.96 -1.69 -42.63
C LEU A 7 9.95 -1.26 -41.56
N LEU A 8 9.17 -2.17 -40.99
CA LEU A 8 8.36 -1.89 -39.79
C LEU A 8 7.97 -3.21 -39.10
N ALA A 9 8.97 -3.90 -38.59
CA ALA A 9 8.77 -5.04 -37.70
C ALA A 9 9.95 -5.13 -36.73
N LEU A 10 10.21 -4.05 -36.00
CA LEU A 10 11.17 -4.02 -34.89
C LEU A 10 10.83 -2.83 -34.01
N LEU A 11 9.84 -3.02 -33.16
CA LEU A 11 9.87 -2.52 -31.80
C LEU A 11 9.17 -3.58 -30.95
N PRO A 12 9.90 -4.33 -30.11
CA PRO A 12 9.24 -5.11 -29.09
C PRO A 12 8.49 -4.09 -28.25
N PHE A 13 7.19 -4.26 -28.07
CA PHE A 13 6.54 -3.68 -26.91
C PHE A 13 7.16 -4.39 -25.69
N LEU A 14 8.33 -3.93 -25.28
CA LEU A 14 8.72 -3.86 -23.89
C LEU A 14 7.79 -2.83 -23.26
N THR A 15 6.50 -3.19 -23.15
CA THR A 15 5.80 -2.80 -21.94
C THR A 15 6.56 -3.53 -20.84
N PHE A 16 7.46 -2.82 -20.17
CA PHE A 16 7.76 -3.14 -18.79
C PHE A 16 6.39 -3.29 -18.13
N GLY A 17 5.98 -4.53 -17.88
CA GLY A 17 4.92 -4.78 -16.93
C GLY A 17 5.45 -4.18 -15.64
N TYR A 18 4.99 -2.99 -15.30
CA TYR A 18 4.95 -2.57 -13.91
C TYR A 18 4.25 -3.73 -13.20
N SER A 19 4.98 -4.43 -12.34
CA SER A 19 4.33 -5.35 -11.43
C SER A 19 3.53 -4.48 -10.47
N ASP A 20 2.29 -4.13 -10.84
CA ASP A 20 1.30 -3.87 -9.80
C ASP A 20 1.35 -5.11 -8.89
N PRO A 21 1.50 -4.94 -7.57
CA PRO A 21 1.56 -6.07 -6.69
C PRO A 21 0.25 -6.80 -6.82
N ASP A 22 0.34 -8.08 -7.17
CA ASP A 22 -0.86 -8.89 -7.37
C ASP A 22 -1.69 -8.90 -6.07
N ALA A 23 -3.00 -9.08 -6.20
CA ALA A 23 -3.91 -9.03 -5.06
C ALA A 23 -3.50 -9.98 -3.92
N LYS A 24 -2.80 -11.07 -4.27
CA LYS A 24 -2.18 -12.02 -3.33
C LYS A 24 -1.11 -11.33 -2.47
N THR A 25 -0.17 -10.61 -3.07
CA THR A 25 0.87 -9.86 -2.36
C THR A 25 0.25 -8.88 -1.37
N LEU A 26 -0.77 -8.14 -1.79
CA LEU A 26 -1.46 -7.19 -0.93
C LEU A 26 -2.11 -7.86 0.28
N MET A 27 -2.81 -8.98 0.07
CA MET A 27 -3.42 -9.75 1.15
C MET A 27 -2.38 -10.32 2.10
N GLU A 28 -1.29 -10.90 1.59
CA GLU A 28 -0.21 -11.48 2.39
C GLU A 28 0.47 -10.44 3.29
N GLU A 29 0.76 -9.24 2.75
CA GLU A 29 1.27 -8.12 3.52
C GLU A 29 0.32 -7.73 4.66
N TYR A 30 -0.96 -7.52 4.34
CA TYR A 30 -1.95 -7.12 5.32
C TYR A 30 -2.11 -8.15 6.43
N GLN A 31 -2.25 -9.44 6.10
CA GLN A 31 -2.39 -10.49 7.12
C GLN A 31 -1.15 -10.61 8.01
N ARG A 32 0.04 -10.44 7.43
CA ARG A 32 1.29 -10.41 8.19
C ARG A 32 1.30 -9.24 9.18
N PHE A 33 0.96 -8.04 8.74
CA PHE A 33 0.94 -6.87 9.61
C PHE A 33 -0.18 -6.91 10.64
N ARG A 34 -1.36 -7.42 10.28
CA ARG A 34 -2.47 -7.63 11.19
C ARG A 34 -2.10 -8.59 12.32
N THR A 35 -1.42 -9.69 11.98
CA THR A 35 -0.91 -10.67 12.96
C THR A 35 0.17 -10.04 13.86
N LEU A 36 1.06 -9.24 13.27
CA LEU A 36 2.09 -8.52 14.02
C LEU A 36 1.46 -7.58 15.06
N VAL A 37 0.51 -6.72 14.65
CA VAL A 37 -0.05 -5.70 15.54
C VAL A 37 -1.12 -6.22 16.49
N SER A 38 -1.71 -7.39 16.24
CA SER A 38 -2.69 -8.02 17.15
C SER A 38 -2.05 -8.54 18.43
N THR A 39 -0.76 -8.88 18.38
CA THR A 39 0.02 -9.38 19.53
C THR A 39 0.89 -8.28 20.17
N MET A 40 0.94 -7.11 19.54
CA MET A 40 1.82 -6.02 19.93
C MET A 40 1.24 -5.19 21.07
N LYS A 41 2.08 -4.88 22.07
CA LYS A 41 1.77 -3.86 23.07
C LYS A 41 2.11 -2.47 22.50
N PRO A 42 1.16 -1.53 22.46
CA PRO A 42 1.45 -0.16 22.04
C PRO A 42 2.28 0.59 23.08
N ASP A 43 3.05 1.56 22.59
CA ASP A 43 3.78 2.51 23.43
C ASP A 43 2.83 3.63 23.89
N HIS A 44 1.93 4.07 23.03
CA HIS A 44 0.94 5.12 23.32
C HIS A 44 -0.27 5.08 22.36
N LEU A 45 -1.19 6.04 22.52
CA LEU A 45 -2.31 6.27 21.60
C LEU A 45 -2.13 7.56 20.81
N VAL A 46 -2.47 7.54 19.52
CA VAL A 46 -2.51 8.72 18.65
C VAL A 46 -3.97 9.07 18.36
N GLY A 47 -4.34 10.33 18.60
CA GLY A 47 -5.71 10.83 18.43
C GLY A 47 -6.75 10.19 19.35
N GLY A 48 -6.34 9.35 20.30
CA GLY A 48 -7.24 8.60 21.19
C GLY A 48 -7.82 7.32 20.61
N TRP A 49 -7.45 6.93 19.38
CA TRP A 49 -8.04 5.78 18.68
C TRP A 49 -7.02 4.85 18.03
N TYR A 50 -5.88 5.36 17.56
CA TYR A 50 -4.80 4.52 17.08
C TYR A 50 -3.92 4.07 18.23
N LYS A 51 -3.70 2.76 18.33
CA LYS A 51 -2.54 2.20 19.04
C LYS A 51 -1.29 2.53 18.22
N ALA A 52 -0.20 2.92 18.88
CA ALA A 52 1.03 3.30 18.20
C ALA A 52 2.26 2.68 18.86
N LYS A 53 3.24 2.32 18.03
CA LYS A 53 4.57 1.87 18.42
C LYS A 53 5.63 2.63 17.63
N GLU A 54 6.63 3.15 18.34
CA GLU A 54 7.70 3.93 17.74
C GLU A 54 8.89 3.04 17.36
N TYR A 55 9.49 3.35 16.23
CA TYR A 55 10.75 2.80 15.74
C TYR A 55 11.64 3.97 15.29
N ASP A 56 12.93 3.71 15.06
CA ASP A 56 13.81 4.75 14.55
C ASP A 56 13.35 5.21 13.15
N GLY A 57 12.91 6.47 13.05
CA GLY A 57 12.43 7.07 11.82
C GLY A 57 11.02 6.67 11.35
N MET A 58 10.24 5.95 12.16
CA MET A 58 8.84 5.63 11.83
C MET A 58 7.94 5.37 13.05
N THR A 59 6.64 5.59 12.87
CA THR A 59 5.60 5.21 13.80
C THR A 59 4.69 4.17 13.14
N LEU A 60 4.57 2.99 13.74
CA LEU A 60 3.56 2.00 13.35
C LEU A 60 2.28 2.28 14.15
N MET A 61 1.21 2.62 13.46
CA MET A 61 -0.08 2.97 14.03
C MET A 61 -1.13 1.96 13.58
N TRP A 62 -2.02 1.52 14.47
CA TRP A 62 -3.08 0.59 14.09
C TRP A 62 -4.36 0.76 14.90
N ASN A 63 -5.46 0.42 14.26
CA ASN A 63 -6.75 0.13 14.88
C ASN A 63 -7.29 -1.12 14.18
N LEU A 64 -7.49 -2.22 14.90
CA LEU A 64 -7.99 -3.47 14.32
C LEU A 64 -9.52 -3.56 14.32
N GLY A 65 -10.20 -2.42 14.38
CA GLY A 65 -11.66 -2.36 14.50
C GLY A 65 -12.15 -2.92 15.83
N ASP A 66 -13.43 -2.74 16.07
CA ASP A 66 -14.20 -3.40 17.10
C ASP A 66 -15.48 -3.97 16.46
N GLU A 67 -16.31 -4.69 17.20
CA GLU A 67 -17.56 -5.27 16.68
C GLU A 67 -18.54 -4.23 16.08
N ILE A 68 -18.26 -2.93 16.28
CA ILE A 68 -19.14 -1.81 15.90
C ILE A 68 -18.64 -1.14 14.63
N THR A 69 -17.32 -0.99 14.50
CA THR A 69 -16.66 -0.37 13.37
C THR A 69 -15.88 -1.46 12.64
N ASP A 70 -16.46 -2.02 11.57
CA ASP A 70 -15.81 -3.04 10.72
C ASP A 70 -14.67 -2.42 9.86
N ARG A 71 -13.90 -1.53 10.49
CA ARG A 71 -12.86 -0.69 9.89
C ARG A 71 -11.56 -0.98 10.58
N GLU A 72 -10.65 -1.54 9.82
CA GLU A 72 -9.28 -1.73 10.29
C GLU A 72 -8.35 -0.80 9.54
N VAL A 73 -7.39 -0.26 10.27
CA VAL A 73 -6.31 0.55 9.72
C VAL A 73 -4.99 0.08 10.29
N ILE A 74 -4.01 -0.15 9.42
CA ILE A 74 -2.61 -0.36 9.80
C ILE A 74 -1.77 0.61 8.98
N ARG A 75 -0.98 1.44 9.67
CA ARG A 75 -0.29 2.57 9.07
C ARG A 75 1.17 2.59 9.50
N PHE A 76 2.04 2.61 8.51
CA PHE A 76 3.45 2.89 8.65
C PHE A 76 3.65 4.37 8.35
N PHE A 77 3.87 5.20 9.36
CA PHE A 77 4.04 6.65 9.20
C PHE A 77 5.50 7.05 9.36
N ARG A 78 6.05 7.76 8.39
CA ARG A 78 7.43 8.27 8.41
C ARG A 78 7.43 9.77 8.17
N LYS A 79 8.05 10.51 9.09
CA LYS A 79 8.42 11.92 8.88
C LYS A 79 9.91 11.96 8.60
N LYS A 80 10.28 12.34 7.38
CA LYS A 80 11.67 12.42 6.94
C LYS A 80 12.35 13.64 7.56
N TYR A 81 13.69 13.66 7.51
CA TYR A 81 14.51 14.74 8.04
C TYR A 81 14.21 16.11 7.41
N ASP A 82 13.83 16.12 6.13
CA ASP A 82 13.43 17.33 5.39
C ASP A 82 12.00 17.79 5.71
N GLY A 83 11.29 17.09 6.61
CA GLY A 83 9.92 17.36 7.01
C GLY A 83 8.85 16.75 6.10
N SER A 84 9.23 16.14 4.98
CA SER A 84 8.29 15.43 4.11
C SER A 84 7.75 14.16 4.79
N ILE A 85 6.58 13.72 4.35
CA ILE A 85 5.89 12.56 4.92
C ILE A 85 5.87 11.44 3.89
N PHE A 86 6.20 10.24 4.35
CA PHE A 86 5.98 9.00 3.61
C PHE A 86 5.12 8.08 4.47
N ALA A 87 4.10 7.46 3.90
CA ALA A 87 3.29 6.49 4.62
C ALA A 87 2.91 5.30 3.75
N VAL A 88 2.72 4.15 4.40
CA VAL A 88 2.00 3.01 3.82
C VAL A 88 0.82 2.72 4.72
N THR A 89 -0.40 2.80 4.18
CA THR A 89 -1.62 2.63 4.97
C THR A 89 -2.50 1.57 4.36
N TYR A 90 -2.83 0.55 5.16
CA TYR A 90 -3.81 -0.47 4.84
C TYR A 90 -5.14 -0.13 5.47
N HIS A 91 -6.23 -0.15 4.69
CA HIS A 91 -7.60 0.06 5.16
C HIS A 91 -8.48 -1.14 4.77
N ARG A 92 -9.04 -1.83 5.76
CA ARG A 92 -10.16 -2.76 5.55
C ARG A 92 -11.47 -2.02 5.80
N SER A 93 -12.38 -1.96 4.84
CA SER A 93 -13.66 -1.23 4.96
C SER A 93 -14.65 -1.61 3.87
N ASP A 94 -15.93 -1.28 4.05
CA ASP A 94 -17.07 -1.50 3.14
C ASP A 94 -17.36 -0.32 2.16
N TYR A 95 -16.56 0.75 2.19
CA TYR A 95 -16.99 2.07 1.73
C TYR A 95 -17.07 2.35 0.23
N ILE A 96 -16.53 1.50 -0.64
CA ILE A 96 -16.27 1.89 -2.05
C ILE A 96 -17.00 1.01 -3.05
N VAL A 97 -17.28 -0.25 -2.71
CA VAL A 97 -17.96 -1.17 -3.60
C VAL A 97 -19.17 -1.71 -2.87
N ASP A 98 -20.35 -1.45 -3.45
CA ASP A 98 -21.64 -1.78 -2.83
C ASP A 98 -21.66 -3.23 -2.34
N GLY A 99 -21.74 -3.39 -1.01
CA GLY A 99 -21.87 -4.67 -0.33
C GLY A 99 -20.60 -5.50 -0.21
N ARG A 100 -19.41 -4.96 -0.52
CA ARG A 100 -18.14 -5.70 -0.42
C ARG A 100 -17.20 -5.08 0.60
N ILE A 101 -16.60 -5.94 1.43
CA ILE A 101 -15.48 -5.54 2.27
C ILE A 101 -14.25 -5.49 1.36
N VAL A 102 -13.61 -4.33 1.29
CA VAL A 102 -12.39 -4.13 0.50
C VAL A 102 -11.18 -3.95 1.39
N LEU A 103 -10.03 -4.42 0.92
CA LEU A 103 -8.73 -4.05 1.46
C LEU A 103 -8.07 -3.07 0.50
N ARG A 104 -7.67 -1.92 1.03
CA ARG A 104 -6.96 -0.88 0.29
C ARG A 104 -5.56 -0.67 0.84
N ARG A 105 -4.58 -0.45 -0.03
CA ARG A 105 -3.24 -0.01 0.36
C ARG A 105 -2.87 1.28 -0.34
N PHE A 106 -2.61 2.30 0.46
CA PHE A 106 -2.08 3.58 0.04
C PHE A 106 -0.58 3.60 0.25
N VAL A 107 0.18 4.08 -0.74
CA VAL A 107 1.62 4.35 -0.59
C VAL A 107 1.89 5.81 -0.94
N GLY A 108 2.44 6.57 0.00
CA GLY A 108 2.77 7.98 -0.12
C GLY A 108 2.18 8.89 0.96
N PRO A 109 2.32 10.22 0.81
CA PRO A 109 1.72 11.18 1.72
C PRO A 109 0.20 11.16 1.62
N GLU A 110 -0.47 11.42 2.74
CA GLU A 110 -1.92 11.60 2.81
C GLU A 110 -2.38 12.93 2.19
N PRO A 111 -3.67 13.05 1.80
CA PRO A 111 -4.78 12.11 2.03
C PRO A 111 -5.03 11.07 0.93
N THR A 112 -4.36 11.15 -0.22
CA THR A 112 -4.64 10.27 -1.37
C THR A 112 -3.61 9.16 -1.57
N GLY A 113 -2.45 9.23 -0.92
CA GLY A 113 -1.27 8.50 -1.38
C GLY A 113 -0.86 8.95 -2.78
N TRP A 114 0.22 8.39 -3.30
CA TRP A 114 0.54 8.46 -4.72
C TRP A 114 -0.11 7.33 -5.50
N VAL A 115 -0.24 6.16 -4.85
CA VAL A 115 -0.92 4.99 -5.39
C VAL A 115 -1.84 4.36 -4.34
N ASN A 116 -2.99 3.86 -4.79
CA ASN A 116 -3.98 3.13 -4.02
C ASN A 116 -4.33 1.83 -4.75
N HIS A 117 -4.12 0.68 -4.11
CA HIS A 117 -4.54 -0.63 -4.61
C HIS A 117 -5.77 -1.09 -3.85
N THR A 118 -6.78 -1.60 -4.56
CA THR A 118 -8.03 -2.09 -3.96
C THR A 118 -8.26 -3.54 -4.36
N ILE A 119 -8.47 -4.40 -3.37
CA ILE A 119 -8.89 -5.79 -3.58
C ILE A 119 -10.16 -6.08 -2.80
N ASP A 120 -10.89 -7.07 -3.26
CA ASP A 120 -11.94 -7.71 -2.48
C ASP A 120 -11.29 -8.47 -1.33
N TYR A 121 -11.69 -8.15 -0.10
CA TYR A 121 -11.07 -8.74 1.08
C TYR A 121 -11.43 -10.21 1.25
N GLU A 122 -12.64 -10.62 0.83
CA GLU A 122 -13.11 -11.99 1.01
C GLU A 122 -12.56 -12.91 -0.08
N THR A 123 -12.56 -12.45 -1.32
CA THR A 123 -12.16 -13.29 -2.47
C THR A 123 -10.69 -13.13 -2.86
N GLY A 124 -10.05 -12.02 -2.47
CA GLY A 124 -8.72 -11.65 -2.95
C GLY A 124 -8.71 -11.24 -4.42
N GLU A 125 -9.86 -10.94 -5.02
CA GLU A 125 -9.97 -10.43 -6.38
C GLU A 125 -9.44 -8.99 -6.46
N GLU A 126 -8.69 -8.67 -7.52
CA GLU A 126 -8.28 -7.31 -7.79
C GLU A 126 -9.48 -6.46 -8.27
N LEU A 127 -9.77 -5.38 -7.55
CA LEU A 127 -10.85 -4.45 -7.90
C LEU A 127 -10.33 -3.20 -8.62
N GLY A 128 -9.02 -2.98 -8.56
CA GLY A 128 -8.30 -1.99 -9.36
C GLY A 128 -7.29 -1.17 -8.55
N SER A 129 -6.46 -0.44 -9.29
CA SER A 129 -5.47 0.50 -8.78
C SER A 129 -5.77 1.93 -9.26
N GLN A 130 -5.37 2.93 -8.47
CA GLN A 130 -5.44 4.35 -8.83
C GLN A 130 -4.13 5.03 -8.48
N GLY A 131 -3.69 5.97 -9.32
CA GLY A 131 -2.46 6.73 -9.11
C GLY A 131 -1.24 6.08 -9.73
N TRP A 132 -0.06 6.51 -9.30
CA TRP A 132 1.23 6.07 -9.85
C TRP A 132 2.22 5.91 -8.71
N TRP A 133 3.12 4.93 -8.82
CA TRP A 133 4.23 4.84 -7.89
C TRP A 133 5.08 6.12 -7.94
N PRO A 134 5.44 6.70 -6.79
CA PRO A 134 6.34 7.84 -6.75
C PRO A 134 7.74 7.44 -7.20
N THR A 135 8.55 8.44 -7.55
CA THR A 135 10.00 8.28 -7.47
C THR A 135 10.37 8.13 -5.99
N LEU A 136 10.62 6.89 -5.57
CA LEU A 136 11.11 6.59 -4.23
C LEU A 136 12.54 7.08 -4.09
N ASP A 137 12.86 7.73 -2.98
CA ASP A 137 14.26 7.92 -2.62
C ASP A 137 14.82 6.64 -1.99
N LYS A 138 16.16 6.57 -1.86
CA LYS A 138 16.84 5.40 -1.28
C LYS A 138 16.35 5.04 0.13
N SER A 139 15.89 6.03 0.91
CA SER A 139 15.40 5.79 2.26
C SER A 139 14.01 5.16 2.24
N ASP A 140 13.17 5.51 1.27
CA ASP A 140 11.86 4.89 1.07
C ASP A 140 11.99 3.46 0.56
N GLU A 141 12.88 3.23 -0.42
CA GLU A 141 13.17 1.88 -0.90
C GLU A 141 13.73 0.98 0.21
N ALA A 142 14.66 1.49 1.02
CA ALA A 142 15.21 0.75 2.16
C ALA A 142 14.11 0.40 3.18
N PHE A 143 13.23 1.36 3.49
CA PHE A 143 12.10 1.15 4.38
C PHE A 143 11.13 0.08 3.85
N LEU A 144 10.71 0.18 2.58
CA LEU A 144 9.80 -0.79 1.97
C LEU A 144 10.41 -2.20 1.99
N ASN A 145 11.71 -2.32 1.68
CA ASN A 145 12.42 -3.60 1.72
C ASN A 145 12.54 -4.18 3.13
N GLU A 146 12.87 -3.36 4.13
CA GLU A 146 12.97 -3.77 5.54
C GLU A 146 11.65 -4.38 6.03
N TRP A 147 10.54 -3.74 5.69
CA TRP A 147 9.19 -4.17 6.09
C TRP A 147 8.54 -5.17 5.12
N LYS A 148 9.26 -5.53 4.05
CA LYS A 148 8.80 -6.43 2.98
C LYS A 148 7.48 -5.97 2.36
N ILE A 149 7.38 -4.67 2.10
CA ILE A 149 6.27 -4.03 1.39
C ILE A 149 6.70 -3.93 -0.07
N PHE A 150 5.98 -4.59 -0.96
CA PHE A 150 6.37 -4.74 -2.36
C PHE A 150 5.71 -3.68 -3.25
N HIS A 151 6.54 -3.14 -4.15
CA HIS A 151 6.14 -2.25 -5.24
C HIS A 151 5.54 -3.04 -6.38
#